data_AF-A0AAN8JL58-F1
#
_entry.id   AF-A0AAN8JL58-F1
#
_cell.length_a   1.000
_cell.length_b   1.000
_cell.length_c   1.000
_cell.angle_alpha   90.00
_cell.angle_beta   90.00
_cell.angle_gamma   90.00
#
_symmetry.space_group_name_H-M   'P 1'
#
loop_
_entity.id
_entity.type
_entity.pdbx_description
1 polymer ?
#
loop_
_entity_poly.entity_id
_entity_poly.type
_entity_poly.pdbx_seq_one_letter_code
_entity_poly.pdbx_strand_id
1 'polypeptide(L)'
;MDEVQTRVQKSVNSMINTLDKECLRKMQYDMYQCSSKCCQNNSYSLDQVQNCIEKCSTKVTSAQTYIQNELQMFQDRLQRCAMGCQDQIRDKVGPSTSETDMNKHKTKLEKCVVKCADTHIDLMPGLVKKMKETLNKS
;
A
#
# COMPACT_ATOMS: atom_id res chain seq x y z
N MET A 1 -11.61 17.91 -3.00
CA MET A 1 -10.80 16.97 -2.18
C MET A 1 -11.01 15.53 -2.64
N ASP A 2 -12.24 15.12 -2.94
CA ASP A 2 -12.59 13.76 -3.37
C ASP A 2 -11.80 13.26 -4.59
N GLU A 3 -11.60 14.13 -5.60
CA GLU A 3 -10.79 13.78 -6.78
C GLU A 3 -9.35 13.40 -6.44
N VAL A 4 -8.74 14.04 -5.44
CA VAL A 4 -7.37 13.74 -5.00
C VAL A 4 -7.30 12.36 -4.38
N GLN A 5 -8.27 12.04 -3.51
CA GLN A 5 -8.37 10.73 -2.88
C GLN A 5 -8.59 9.63 -3.93
N THR A 6 -9.46 9.87 -4.92
CA THR A 6 -9.70 8.92 -6.02
C THR A 6 -8.42 8.65 -6.82
N ARG A 7 -7.63 9.68 -7.13
CA ARG A 7 -6.37 9.54 -7.89
C ARG A 7 -5.34 8.70 -7.13
N VAL A 8 -5.17 8.95 -5.83
CA VAL A 8 -4.29 8.15 -4.97
C VAL A 8 -4.77 6.71 -4.92
N GLN A 9 -6.06 6.47 -4.68
CA GLN A 9 -6.64 5.13 -4.61
C GLN A 9 -6.45 4.37 -5.92
N LYS A 10 -6.62 5.04 -7.07
CA LYS A 10 -6.40 4.44 -8.39
C LYS A 10 -4.95 4.02 -8.57
N SER A 11 -3.99 4.83 -8.14
CA SER A 11 -2.56 4.51 -8.20
C SER A 11 -2.21 3.31 -7.32
N VAL A 12 -2.71 3.29 -6.07
CA VAL A 12 -2.54 2.16 -5.14
C VAL A 12 -3.15 0.87 -5.71
N ASN A 13 -4.38 0.93 -6.22
CA ASN A 13 -5.04 -0.24 -6.83
C ASN A 13 -4.27 -0.73 -8.07
N SER A 14 -3.73 0.17 -8.88
CA SER A 14 -2.90 -0.19 -10.04
C SER A 14 -1.62 -0.91 -9.60
N MET A 15 -0.97 -0.44 -8.55
CA MET A 15 0.19 -1.12 -7.97
C MET A 15 -0.18 -2.52 -7.48
N ILE A 16 -1.22 -2.67 -6.67
CA ILE A 16 -1.64 -3.98 -6.12
C ILE A 16 -1.93 -4.96 -7.27
N ASN A 17 -2.65 -4.51 -8.30
CA ASN A 17 -2.94 -5.33 -9.48
C ASN A 17 -1.67 -5.75 -10.24
N THR A 18 -0.65 -4.89 -10.28
CA THR A 18 0.64 -5.19 -10.93
C THR A 18 1.39 -6.25 -10.14
N LEU A 19 1.52 -6.07 -8.82
CA LEU A 19 2.18 -7.04 -7.93
C LEU A 19 1.46 -8.39 -7.92
N ASP A 20 0.13 -8.38 -7.96
CA ASP A 20 -0.69 -9.58 -8.06
C ASP A 20 -0.36 -10.38 -9.33
N LYS A 21 -0.49 -9.73 -10.49
CA LYS A 21 -0.31 -10.37 -11.79
C LYS A 21 1.11 -10.87 -12.03
N GLU A 22 2.11 -10.12 -11.57
CA GLU A 22 3.51 -10.39 -11.92
C GLU A 22 4.27 -11.19 -10.87
N CYS A 23 3.81 -11.18 -9.61
CA CYS A 23 4.49 -11.86 -8.51
C CYS A 23 3.56 -12.83 -7.76
N LEU A 24 2.45 -12.34 -7.19
CA LEU A 24 1.70 -13.12 -6.20
C LEU A 24 0.98 -14.33 -6.78
N ARG A 25 0.39 -14.23 -7.98
CA ARG A 25 -0.35 -15.35 -8.58
C ARG A 25 0.52 -16.59 -8.78
N LYS A 26 1.78 -16.42 -9.16
CA LYS A 26 2.71 -17.55 -9.32
C LYS A 26 3.04 -18.18 -7.96
N MET A 27 3.32 -17.35 -6.96
CA MET A 27 3.57 -17.83 -5.59
C MET A 27 2.36 -18.58 -5.02
N GLN A 28 1.15 -18.05 -5.25
CA GLN A 28 -0.10 -18.68 -4.84
C GLN A 28 -0.32 -20.02 -5.57
N TYR A 29 -0.07 -20.07 -6.88
CA TYR A 29 -0.15 -21.32 -7.64
C TYR A 29 0.78 -22.39 -7.06
N ASP A 30 2.04 -22.04 -6.76
CA ASP A 30 3.01 -22.97 -6.19
C ASP A 30 2.61 -23.43 -4.79
N MET A 31 2.10 -22.50 -3.96
CA MET A 31 1.53 -22.81 -2.65
C MET A 31 0.39 -23.82 -2.77
N TYR A 32 -0.60 -23.59 -3.64
CA TYR A 32 -1.74 -24.49 -3.79
C TYR A 32 -1.33 -25.85 -4.34
N GLN A 33 -0.38 -25.90 -5.28
CA GLN A 33 0.14 -27.15 -5.79
C GLN A 33 0.90 -27.94 -4.70
N CYS A 34 1.69 -27.25 -3.89
CA CYS A 34 2.37 -27.83 -2.72
C CYS A 34 1.36 -28.38 -1.71
N SER A 35 0.37 -27.57 -1.31
CA SER A 35 -0.68 -27.97 -0.37
C SER A 35 -1.51 -29.15 -0.89
N SER A 36 -1.80 -29.20 -2.19
CA SER A 36 -2.49 -30.33 -2.81
C SER A 36 -1.72 -31.65 -2.63
N LYS A 37 -0.38 -31.63 -2.81
CA LYS A 37 0.47 -32.79 -2.57
C LYS A 37 0.48 -33.21 -1.10
N CYS A 38 0.43 -32.25 -0.16
CA CYS A 38 0.28 -32.56 1.27
C CYS A 38 -1.01 -33.35 1.53
N CYS A 39 -2.14 -32.92 0.96
CA CYS A 39 -3.44 -33.56 1.14
C CYS A 39 -3.57 -34.93 0.46
N GLN A 40 -2.80 -35.18 -0.61
CA GLN A 40 -2.81 -36.47 -1.31
C GLN A 40 -2.06 -37.57 -0.53
N ASN A 41 -1.27 -37.22 0.48
CA ASN A 41 -0.47 -38.17 1.23
C ASN A 41 -1.28 -38.82 2.35
N ASN A 42 -1.90 -39.97 2.05
CA ASN A 42 -2.67 -40.76 3.02
C ASN A 42 -1.85 -41.35 4.17
N SER A 43 -0.52 -41.30 4.11
CA SER A 43 0.35 -41.74 5.20
C SER A 43 0.57 -40.66 6.27
N TYR A 44 0.20 -39.41 6.00
CA TYR A 44 0.30 -38.33 6.97
C TYR A 44 -0.87 -38.34 7.95
N SER A 45 -0.58 -38.08 9.22
CA SER A 45 -1.60 -37.69 10.20
C SER A 45 -2.17 -36.32 9.89
N LEU A 46 -3.29 -35.97 10.53
CA LEU A 46 -3.93 -34.66 10.40
C LEU A 46 -2.93 -33.51 10.68
N ASP A 47 -2.18 -33.60 11.78
CA ASP A 47 -1.20 -32.56 12.16
C ASP A 47 -0.05 -32.45 11.15
N GLN A 48 0.37 -33.57 10.56
CA GLN A 48 1.42 -33.58 9.54
C GLN A 48 0.95 -32.90 8.25
N VAL A 49 -0.29 -33.15 7.82
CA VAL A 49 -0.88 -32.46 6.66
C VAL A 49 -0.97 -30.96 6.93
N GLN A 50 -1.47 -30.56 8.10
CA GLN A 50 -1.64 -29.15 8.45
C GLN A 50 -0.29 -28.40 8.47
N ASN A 51 0.73 -28.96 9.13
CA ASN A 51 2.07 -28.39 9.15
C ASN A 51 2.70 -28.32 7.74
N CYS A 52 2.43 -29.31 6.88
CA CYS A 52 2.87 -29.29 5.48
C CYS A 52 2.23 -28.11 4.71
N ILE A 53 0.92 -27.89 4.87
CA ILE A 53 0.19 -26.77 4.25
C ILE A 53 0.73 -25.41 4.75
N GLU A 54 0.99 -25.27 6.05
CA GLU A 54 1.56 -24.05 6.64
C GLU A 54 2.95 -23.74 6.09
N LYS A 55 3.79 -24.76 5.88
CA LYS A 55 5.08 -24.59 5.21
C LYS A 55 4.91 -24.15 3.76
N CYS A 56 3.94 -24.71 3.03
CA CYS A 56 3.66 -24.31 1.65
C CYS A 56 3.21 -22.84 1.56
N SER A 57 2.47 -22.33 2.55
CA SER A 57 1.96 -20.95 2.54
C SER A 57 2.95 -19.90 3.04
N THR A 58 4.01 -20.31 3.75
CA THR A 58 4.98 -19.40 4.40
C THR A 58 5.48 -18.30 3.45
N LYS A 59 5.89 -18.66 2.22
CA LYS A 59 6.39 -17.68 1.24
C LYS A 59 5.34 -16.64 0.84
N VAL A 60 4.11 -17.09 0.56
CA VAL A 60 2.99 -16.20 0.16
C VAL A 60 2.64 -15.28 1.33
N THR A 61 2.55 -15.80 2.54
CA THR A 61 2.27 -15.01 3.74
C THR A 61 3.34 -13.94 3.96
N SER A 62 4.63 -14.29 3.88
CA SER A 62 5.72 -13.32 4.01
C SER A 62 5.66 -12.24 2.92
N ALA A 63 5.37 -12.61 1.67
CA ALA A 63 5.21 -11.66 0.57
C ALA A 63 4.03 -10.70 0.81
N GLN A 64 2.88 -11.21 1.27
CA GLN A 64 1.70 -10.41 1.58
C GLN A 64 1.97 -9.43 2.73
N THR A 65 2.59 -9.89 3.82
CA THR A 65 2.99 -9.03 4.95
C THR A 65 3.96 -7.93 4.49
N TYR A 66 4.93 -8.25 3.64
CA TYR A 66 5.86 -7.26 3.10
C TYR A 66 5.15 -6.17 2.29
N ILE A 67 4.26 -6.55 1.36
CA ILE A 67 3.48 -5.59 0.57
C ILE A 67 2.61 -4.71 1.47
N GLN A 68 1.95 -5.31 2.47
CA GLN A 68 1.11 -4.59 3.42
C GLN A 68 1.91 -3.55 4.22
N ASN A 69 3.11 -3.90 4.68
CA ASN A 69 3.99 -2.98 5.40
C ASN A 69 4.43 -1.79 4.53
N GLU A 70 4.84 -2.05 3.28
CA GLU A 70 5.24 -0.99 2.37
C GLU A 70 4.06 -0.08 1.96
N LEU A 71 2.85 -0.65 1.83
CA LEU A 71 1.60 0.11 1.65
C LEU A 71 1.28 0.99 2.85
N GLN A 72 1.41 0.47 4.07
CA GLN A 72 1.19 1.23 5.29
C GLN A 72 2.17 2.41 5.38
N MET A 73 3.46 2.17 5.14
CA MET A 73 4.47 3.22 5.12
C MET A 73 4.17 4.31 4.08
N PHE A 74 3.67 3.92 2.90
CA PHE A 74 3.22 4.87 1.89
C PHE A 74 2.05 5.73 2.37
N GLN A 75 1.02 5.10 2.94
CA GLN A 75 -0.16 5.79 3.48
C GLN A 75 0.20 6.74 4.62
N ASP A 76 1.05 6.32 5.57
CA ASP A 76 1.50 7.13 6.69
C ASP A 76 2.28 8.38 6.23
N ARG A 77 3.10 8.25 5.18
CA ARG A 77 3.82 9.38 4.59
C ARG A 77 2.87 10.36 3.91
N LEU A 78 1.88 9.85 3.17
CA LEU A 78 0.88 10.68 2.52
C LEU A 78 0.02 11.44 3.55
N GLN A 79 -0.45 10.74 4.59
CA GLN A 79 -1.24 11.34 5.67
C GLN A 79 -0.44 12.42 6.41
N ARG A 80 0.83 12.15 6.75
CA ARG A 80 1.70 13.16 7.35
C ARG A 80 1.93 14.37 6.45
N CYS A 81 2.04 14.18 5.15
CA CYS A 81 2.14 15.28 4.19
C CYS A 81 0.88 16.16 4.24
N ALA A 82 -0.31 15.55 4.21
CA ALA A 82 -1.58 16.26 4.26
C ALA A 82 -1.78 16.98 5.61
N MET A 83 -1.41 16.36 6.74
CA MET A 83 -1.44 17.02 8.05
C MET A 83 -0.48 18.21 8.10
N GLY A 84 0.73 18.09 7.54
CA GLY A 84 1.67 19.21 7.44
C GLY A 84 1.11 20.39 6.63
N CYS A 85 0.28 20.14 5.62
CA CYS A 85 -0.45 21.21 4.93
C CYS A 85 -1.46 21.92 5.84
N GLN A 86 -2.16 21.19 6.71
CA GLN A 86 -3.10 21.76 7.67
C GLN A 86 -2.38 22.61 8.72
N ASP A 87 -1.27 22.12 9.26
CA ASP A 87 -0.45 22.83 10.25
C ASP A 87 0.06 24.17 9.68
N GLN A 88 0.60 24.16 8.45
CA GLN A 88 1.07 25.38 7.78
C GLN A 88 0.00 26.45 7.59
N ILE A 89 -1.27 26.06 7.50
CA ILE A 89 -2.39 26.99 7.41
C ILE A 89 -2.78 27.46 8.80
N ARG A 90 -2.87 26.55 9.76
CA ARG A 90 -3.20 26.86 11.16
C ARG A 90 -2.23 27.87 11.76
N ASP A 91 -0.93 27.74 11.48
CA ASP A 91 0.10 28.69 11.95
C ASP A 91 -0.07 30.11 11.41
N LYS A 92 -0.86 30.28 10.35
CA LYS A 92 -1.14 31.58 9.71
C LYS A 92 -2.49 32.17 10.07
N VAL A 93 -3.35 31.40 10.74
CA VAL A 93 -4.67 31.84 11.19
C VAL A 93 -4.54 32.40 12.61
N GLY A 94 -4.98 33.65 12.79
CA GLY A 94 -5.00 34.35 14.06
C GLY A 94 -6.38 34.94 14.37
N PRO A 95 -6.57 35.54 15.56
CA PRO A 95 -7.87 36.08 15.99
C PRO A 95 -8.38 37.25 15.12
N SER A 96 -7.53 37.82 14.26
CA SER A 96 -7.86 38.93 13.37
C SER A 96 -7.92 38.55 11.88
N THR A 97 -7.90 37.25 11.55
CA THR A 97 -7.94 36.79 10.15
C THR A 97 -9.28 37.10 9.51
N SER A 98 -9.27 37.86 8.41
CA SER A 98 -10.49 38.23 7.67
C SER A 98 -11.10 37.04 6.93
N GLU A 99 -12.40 37.12 6.61
CA GLU A 99 -13.07 36.09 5.81
C GLU A 99 -12.45 35.91 4.41
N THR A 100 -11.94 37.01 3.83
CA THR A 100 -11.22 36.97 2.54
C THR A 100 -9.91 36.20 2.66
N ASP A 101 -9.19 36.36 3.77
CA ASP A 101 -7.96 35.61 4.03
C ASP A 101 -8.24 34.14 4.36
N MET A 102 -9.36 33.84 5.03
CA MET A 102 -9.83 32.47 5.24
C MET A 102 -10.07 31.73 3.91
N ASN A 103 -10.67 32.38 2.91
CA ASN A 103 -10.83 31.78 1.59
C ASN A 103 -9.48 31.53 0.89
N LYS A 104 -8.53 32.48 0.97
CA LYS A 104 -7.15 32.26 0.47
C LYS A 104 -6.47 31.08 1.19
N HIS A 105 -6.67 30.92 2.49
CA HIS A 105 -6.13 29.82 3.28
C HIS A 105 -6.71 28.47 2.85
N LYS A 106 -8.02 28.38 2.59
CA LYS A 106 -8.65 27.17 2.03
C LYS A 106 -8.05 26.79 0.68
N THR A 107 -7.94 27.72 -0.26
CA THR A 107 -7.32 27.45 -1.57
C THR A 107 -5.85 27.02 -1.44
N LYS A 108 -5.10 27.60 -0.49
CA LYS A 108 -3.72 27.18 -0.22
C LYS A 108 -3.65 25.75 0.34
N LEU A 109 -4.57 25.39 1.25
CA LEU A 109 -4.68 24.03 1.78
C LEU A 109 -4.91 23.03 0.66
N GLU A 110 -5.92 23.29 -0.19
CA GLU A 110 -6.26 22.43 -1.31
C GLU A 110 -5.08 22.21 -2.26
N LYS A 111 -4.40 23.29 -2.66
CA LYS A 111 -3.20 23.20 -3.51
C LYS A 111 -2.07 22.40 -2.86
N CYS A 112 -1.87 22.57 -1.55
CA CYS A 112 -0.86 21.81 -0.81
C CYS A 112 -1.19 20.31 -0.78
N VAL A 113 -2.44 19.95 -0.49
CA VAL A 113 -2.89 18.55 -0.46
C VAL A 113 -2.81 17.90 -1.85
N VAL A 114 -3.17 18.63 -2.91
CA VAL A 114 -2.99 18.17 -4.30
C VAL A 114 -1.51 17.88 -4.58
N LYS A 115 -0.61 18.80 -4.22
CA LYS A 115 0.83 18.61 -4.39
C LYS A 115 1.36 17.41 -3.61
N CYS A 116 0.87 17.19 -2.38
CA CYS A 116 1.21 16.01 -1.59
C CYS A 116 0.83 14.72 -2.33
N ALA A 117 -0.40 14.65 -2.85
CA ALA A 117 -0.86 13.49 -3.59
C ALA A 117 -0.07 13.25 -4.88
N ASP A 118 0.15 14.29 -5.68
CA ASP A 118 0.93 14.21 -6.93
C ASP A 118 2.35 13.67 -6.65
N THR A 119 3.03 14.25 -5.65
CA THR A 119 4.38 13.82 -5.25
C THR A 119 4.40 12.35 -4.83
N HIS A 120 3.39 11.87 -4.10
CA HIS A 120 3.35 10.47 -3.66
C HIS A 120 2.96 9.54 -4.81
N ILE A 121 2.07 9.95 -5.71
CA ILE A 121 1.74 9.20 -6.92
C ILE A 121 3.00 9.01 -7.79
N ASP A 122 3.82 10.05 -7.94
CA ASP A 122 5.06 10.00 -8.73
C ASP A 122 6.12 9.07 -8.12
N LEU A 123 6.09 8.84 -6.80
CA LEU A 123 6.97 7.89 -6.12
C LEU A 123 6.50 6.44 -6.26
N MET A 124 5.23 6.21 -6.61
CA MET A 124 4.62 4.88 -6.67
C MET A 124 5.37 3.93 -7.62
N PRO A 125 5.74 4.31 -8.86
CA PRO A 125 6.44 3.41 -9.77
C PRO A 125 7.77 2.89 -9.20
N GLY A 126 8.51 3.75 -8.49
CA GLY A 126 9.75 3.37 -7.82
C GLY A 126 9.51 2.38 -6.68
N LEU A 127 8.44 2.60 -5.90
CA LEU A 127 8.02 1.67 -4.86
C LEU A 127 7.63 0.30 -5.43
N VAL A 128 6.83 0.27 -6.49
CA VAL A 128 6.44 -0.99 -7.18
C VAL A 128 7.68 -1.74 -7.65
N LYS A 129 8.63 -1.03 -8.29
CA LYS A 129 9.87 -1.63 -8.79
C LYS A 129 10.66 -2.29 -7.65
N LYS A 130 10.86 -1.56 -6.54
CA LYS A 130 11.55 -2.09 -5.35
C LYS A 130 10.83 -3.31 -4.78
N MET A 131 9.50 -3.27 -4.66
CA MET A 131 8.73 -4.39 -4.15
C MET A 131 8.89 -5.63 -5.04
N LYS A 132 8.78 -5.48 -6.36
CA LYS A 132 8.98 -6.59 -7.31
C LYS A 132 10.37 -7.20 -7.19
N GLU A 133 11.41 -6.38 -7.09
CA GLU A 133 12.79 -6.86 -6.93
C GLU A 133 12.98 -7.67 -5.65
N THR A 134 12.34 -7.28 -4.54
CA THR A 134 12.35 -8.03 -3.28
C THR A 134 11.56 -9.34 -3.41
N LEU A 135 10.35 -9.28 -3.98
CA LEU A 135 9.46 -10.43 -4.11
C LEU A 135 10.02 -11.51 -5.05
N ASN A 136 10.69 -11.12 -6.13
CA ASN A 136 11.30 -12.06 -7.06
C ASN A 136 12.56 -12.75 -6.52
N LYS A 137 13.14 -12.25 -5.42
CA LYS A 137 14.29 -12.86 -4.74
C LYS A 137 13.88 -13.79 -3.59
N SER A 138 12.59 -13.82 -3.24
CA SER A 138 12.03 -14.53 -2.07
C SER A 138 11.47 -15.90 -2.46
#